data_AF-A0A7Y5G1Z6-F1
#
_entry.id   AF-A0A7Y5G1Z6-F1
#
_cell.length_a   1.000
_cell.length_b   1.000
_cell.length_c   1.000
_cell.angle_alpha   90.00
_cell.angle_beta   90.00
_cell.angle_gamma   90.00
#
_symmetry.space_group_name_H-M   'P 1'
#
loop_
_entity.id
_entity.type
_entity.pdbx_description
1 polymer ?
#
loop_
_entity_poly.entity_id
_entity_poly.type
_entity_poly.pdbx_seq_one_letter_code
_entity_poly.pdbx_strand_id
1 'polypeptide(L)'
;TLRYLDQCLSESCTSDFRLTAFYAIFDQNKRLLHFASAGHLPMLVYRPSLGQIFLLNTSGAPLGRMSATDEPASNRFAPNLSTIESEKVALHQNDLLVLYSDGVLSARNAAGEYFGRQRLVDFIMQHGELSPTEFLVELRNLLQQFTGGQITHDDITVITLKNVLRNLDKPHSEAVACELADKFMTTGQEQAILSVLRENPQAGVDEIIEHLDEDIFYALTRERIEQYLNQNGRWLQPWPTRNGKTDKAPAKSGNGVAPVVPVEAESQKFQEDLLAAFPLRKLLHKRYSCNGATPEFAQALQHYHDGDYGQALHVMAPLQSSIKNSATMHCFFGNLHLLSGKKAPAQQEYLAALNLDQRCAHAWLALSYVALADEDYSMAIEYLATALRLDGNLADFQTFLQKLISAVERRENRVEWLL
;
A
#
# COMPACT_ATOMS: atom_id res chain seq x y z
N THR A 1 17.22 20.34 -2.19
CA THR A 1 16.90 19.74 -3.49
C THR A 1 15.45 19.33 -3.59
N LEU A 2 14.95 18.36 -2.81
CA LEU A 2 13.56 17.89 -2.92
C LEU A 2 12.50 19.00 -2.80
N ARG A 3 12.69 19.94 -1.87
CA ARG A 3 11.81 21.12 -1.75
C ARG A 3 11.74 21.99 -3.01
N TYR A 4 12.86 22.13 -3.72
CA TYR A 4 12.91 22.87 -4.99
C TYR A 4 12.24 22.07 -6.12
N LEU A 5 12.45 20.75 -6.13
CA LEU A 5 11.76 19.86 -7.06
C LEU A 5 10.23 19.93 -6.86
N ASP A 6 9.76 19.91 -5.61
CA ASP A 6 8.35 20.08 -5.27
C ASP A 6 7.78 21.38 -5.86
N GLN A 7 8.50 22.49 -5.68
CA GLN A 7 8.13 23.79 -6.26
C GLN A 7 8.02 23.70 -7.79
N CYS A 8 9.05 23.20 -8.47
CA CYS A 8 9.04 23.10 -9.93
C CYS A 8 7.90 22.22 -10.45
N LEU A 9 7.63 21.09 -9.78
CA LEU A 9 6.53 20.21 -10.13
C LEU A 9 5.17 20.91 -9.90
N SER A 10 5.03 21.65 -8.80
CA SER A 10 3.81 22.39 -8.46
C SER A 10 3.46 23.51 -9.47
N GLU A 11 4.48 24.07 -10.13
CA GLU A 11 4.36 25.10 -11.18
C GLU A 11 4.10 24.49 -12.55
N SER A 12 4.67 23.31 -12.83
CA SER A 12 4.65 22.67 -14.15
C SER A 12 3.45 21.74 -14.37
N CYS A 13 2.93 21.14 -13.30
CA CYS A 13 1.82 20.19 -13.35
C CYS A 13 0.50 20.90 -13.03
N THR A 14 -0.46 20.82 -13.95
CA THR A 14 -1.78 21.46 -13.84
C THR A 14 -2.86 20.56 -13.23
N SER A 15 -2.61 19.25 -13.16
CA SER A 15 -3.47 18.25 -12.52
C SER A 15 -2.90 17.83 -11.16
N ASP A 16 -3.76 17.27 -10.30
CA ASP A 16 -3.31 16.65 -9.06
C ASP A 16 -2.36 15.48 -9.35
N PHE A 17 -1.27 15.42 -8.61
CA PHE A 17 -0.29 14.35 -8.68
C PHE A 17 0.43 14.21 -7.34
N ARG A 18 0.90 12.99 -7.08
CA ARG A 18 1.69 12.67 -5.90
C ARG A 18 2.90 11.85 -6.34
N LEU A 19 4.08 12.28 -5.95
CA LEU A 19 5.34 11.61 -6.26
C LEU A 19 6.09 11.36 -4.96
N THR A 20 6.42 10.10 -4.70
CA THR A 20 7.34 9.75 -3.61
C THR A 20 8.78 9.88 -4.12
N ALA A 21 9.70 10.28 -3.25
CA ALA A 21 11.11 10.37 -3.62
C ALA A 21 12.02 10.12 -2.43
N PHE A 22 13.11 9.39 -2.66
CA PHE A 22 14.24 9.35 -1.74
C PHE A 22 15.46 9.96 -2.43
N TYR A 23 16.10 10.92 -1.77
CA TYR A 23 17.27 11.61 -2.31
C TYR A 23 18.44 11.49 -1.37
N ALA A 24 19.57 11.00 -1.87
CA ALA A 24 20.79 10.83 -1.10
C ALA A 24 22.02 11.36 -1.83
N ILE A 25 22.94 11.92 -1.06
CA ILE A 25 24.28 12.31 -1.47
C ILE A 25 25.27 11.61 -0.55
N PHE A 26 26.16 10.81 -1.12
CA PHE A 26 27.23 10.17 -0.36
C PHE A 26 28.54 10.92 -0.55
N ASP A 27 29.05 11.54 0.51
CA ASP A 27 30.39 12.14 0.54
C ASP A 27 31.41 11.02 0.80
N GLN A 28 32.02 10.52 -0.28
CA GLN A 28 32.99 9.42 -0.20
C GLN A 28 34.23 9.75 0.63
N ASN A 29 34.62 11.03 0.72
CA ASN A 29 35.81 11.46 1.46
C ASN A 29 35.51 11.48 2.96
N LYS A 30 34.28 11.89 3.33
CA LYS A 30 33.83 11.92 4.73
C LYS A 30 33.11 10.64 5.17
N ARG A 31 32.81 9.75 4.23
CA ARG A 31 32.00 8.53 4.45
C ARG A 31 30.64 8.84 5.06
N LEU A 32 30.09 9.99 4.69
CA LEU A 32 28.87 10.55 5.27
C LEU A 32 27.75 10.53 4.22
N LEU A 33 26.65 9.87 4.55
CA LEU A 33 25.43 9.86 3.75
C LEU A 33 24.53 11.00 4.24
N HIS A 34 24.21 11.91 3.32
CA HIS A 34 23.18 12.94 3.51
C HIS A 34 21.94 12.50 2.76
N PHE A 35 20.77 12.49 3.39
CA PHE A 35 19.56 12.05 2.70
C PHE A 35 18.29 12.74 3.19
N ALA A 36 17.24 12.65 2.38
CA ALA A 36 15.88 13.08 2.69
C ALA A 36 14.89 12.18 1.95
N SER A 37 13.76 11.91 2.59
CA SER A 37 12.61 11.19 2.04
C SER A 37 11.41 12.14 1.92
N ALA A 38 10.74 12.10 0.77
CA ALA A 38 9.46 12.74 0.51
C ALA A 38 8.39 11.64 0.43
N GLY A 39 8.01 11.12 1.60
CA GLY A 39 7.04 10.04 1.81
C GLY A 39 7.27 8.78 0.97
N HIS A 40 8.53 8.48 0.67
CA HIS A 40 8.94 7.20 0.13
C HIS A 40 9.11 6.19 1.27
N LEU A 41 9.00 4.90 0.95
CA LEU A 41 9.32 3.79 1.86
C LEU A 41 10.72 3.95 2.50
N PRO A 42 10.93 3.47 3.73
CA PRO A 42 12.25 3.46 4.35
C PRO A 42 13.28 2.68 3.52
N MET A 43 14.43 3.30 3.31
CA MET A 43 15.58 2.65 2.67
C MET A 43 16.34 1.82 3.71
N LEU A 44 17.14 0.85 3.27
CA LEU A 44 17.77 -0.10 4.19
C LEU A 44 19.28 0.10 4.24
N VAL A 45 19.85 0.10 5.44
CA VAL A 45 21.31 -0.04 5.63
C VAL A 45 21.59 -1.29 6.44
N TYR A 46 22.25 -2.26 5.82
CA TYR A 46 22.79 -3.42 6.51
C TYR A 46 24.18 -3.12 7.05
N ARG A 47 24.37 -3.37 8.35
CA ARG A 47 25.64 -3.25 9.06
C ARG A 47 26.12 -4.64 9.48
N PRO A 48 27.05 -5.26 8.72
CA PRO A 48 27.52 -6.62 9.01
C PRO A 48 28.12 -6.77 10.41
N SER A 49 28.83 -5.75 10.92
CA SER A 49 29.45 -5.79 12.25
C SER A 49 28.47 -5.94 13.40
N LEU A 50 27.21 -5.57 13.19
CA LEU A 50 26.12 -5.73 14.17
C LEU A 50 25.14 -6.85 13.77
N GLY A 51 25.22 -7.36 12.53
CA GLY A 51 24.21 -8.26 11.98
C GLY A 51 22.82 -7.63 11.98
N GLN A 52 22.72 -6.32 11.69
CA GLN A 52 21.47 -5.56 11.78
C GLN A 52 21.18 -4.77 10.51
N ILE A 53 19.89 -4.58 10.21
CA ILE A 53 19.40 -3.71 9.15
C ILE A 53 18.68 -2.52 9.78
N PHE A 54 19.11 -1.32 9.41
CA PHE A 54 18.57 -0.04 9.85
C PHE A 54 17.63 0.57 8.81
N LEU A 55 16.58 1.25 9.28
CA LEU A 55 15.53 1.87 8.49
C LEU A 55 15.81 3.35 8.30
N LEU A 56 16.31 3.72 7.13
CA LEU A 56 16.59 5.12 6.78
C LEU A 56 15.30 5.76 6.29
N ASN A 57 14.68 6.56 7.16
CA ASN A 57 13.54 7.39 6.83
C ASN A 57 13.69 8.78 7.43
N THR A 58 13.05 9.78 6.83
CA THR A 58 12.94 11.12 7.41
C THR A 58 11.49 11.56 7.37
N SER A 59 11.13 12.52 8.20
CA SER A 59 9.84 13.19 8.09
C SER A 59 9.75 13.92 6.74
N GLY A 60 8.64 13.75 6.04
CA GLY A 60 8.40 14.42 4.76
C GLY A 60 7.18 13.87 4.05
N ALA A 61 6.28 14.76 3.63
CA ALA A 61 5.18 14.37 2.77
C ALA A 61 5.68 14.12 1.33
N PRO A 62 4.97 13.29 0.54
CA PRO A 62 5.23 13.17 -0.88
C PRO A 62 5.12 14.51 -1.61
N LEU A 63 5.88 14.61 -2.69
CA LEU A 63 5.92 15.78 -3.56
C LEU A 63 4.61 15.89 -4.34
N GLY A 64 4.23 17.13 -4.65
CA GLY A 64 3.10 17.45 -5.51
C GLY A 64 1.91 18.10 -4.81
N ARG A 65 0.89 18.36 -5.61
CA ARG A 65 -0.32 19.11 -5.22
C ARG A 65 -1.51 18.17 -5.19
N MET A 66 -2.30 18.27 -4.13
CA MET A 66 -3.68 17.75 -4.09
C MET A 66 -4.65 18.92 -4.07
N SER A 67 -5.78 18.77 -4.77
CA SER A 67 -6.92 19.67 -4.71
C SER A 67 -7.49 19.78 -3.28
N ALA A 68 -8.06 20.95 -2.97
CA ALA A 68 -8.52 21.39 -1.65
C ALA A 68 -9.72 20.61 -1.06
N THR A 69 -10.14 19.49 -1.65
CA THR A 69 -11.27 18.69 -1.19
C THR A 69 -10.91 17.68 -0.10
N ASP A 70 -9.64 17.29 0.00
CA ASP A 70 -9.23 16.16 0.85
C ASP A 70 -8.42 16.57 2.10
N GLU A 71 -8.11 17.87 2.29
CA GLU A 71 -7.45 18.40 3.49
C GLU A 71 -8.20 19.59 4.14
N PRO A 72 -8.20 19.68 5.50
CA PRO A 72 -8.81 20.80 6.22
C PRO A 72 -8.16 22.14 5.86
N ALA A 73 -8.95 23.22 6.00
CA ALA A 73 -8.65 24.55 5.50
C ALA A 73 -7.35 25.22 5.99
N SER A 74 -6.71 24.67 7.02
CA SER A 74 -5.48 25.21 7.61
C SER A 74 -4.20 24.90 6.84
N ASN A 75 -4.21 23.98 5.87
CA ASN A 75 -3.00 23.52 5.16
C ASN A 75 -2.97 23.91 3.66
N ARG A 76 -3.98 24.69 3.21
CA ARG A 76 -4.36 24.85 1.79
C ARG A 76 -3.43 25.70 0.92
N PHE A 77 -2.40 26.32 1.51
CA PHE A 77 -1.51 27.24 0.79
C PHE A 77 -0.04 27.13 1.18
N ALA A 78 0.32 26.19 2.06
CA ALA A 78 1.72 25.92 2.33
C ALA A 78 2.18 24.88 1.31
N PRO A 79 3.14 25.18 0.42
CA PRO A 79 3.83 24.10 -0.26
C PRO A 79 4.36 23.10 0.78
N ASN A 80 4.33 21.80 0.49
CA ASN A 80 4.85 20.74 1.39
C ASN A 80 6.34 20.93 1.73
N LEU A 81 7.00 21.91 1.10
CA LEU A 81 8.29 22.51 1.43
C LEU A 81 8.61 22.64 2.93
N SER A 82 7.64 22.89 3.82
CA SER A 82 7.93 23.03 5.26
C SER A 82 8.13 21.71 6.01
N THR A 83 7.83 20.55 5.39
CA THR A 83 7.78 19.25 6.09
C THR A 83 8.90 18.27 5.73
N ILE A 84 9.62 18.48 4.63
CA ILE A 84 10.70 17.56 4.21
C ILE A 84 11.95 17.86 5.02
N GLU A 85 12.28 16.98 5.95
CA GLU A 85 13.50 16.99 6.75
C GLU A 85 14.63 16.24 6.05
N SER A 86 15.86 16.48 6.49
CA SER A 86 17.04 15.79 5.96
C SER A 86 17.92 15.33 7.10
N GLU A 87 18.51 14.16 6.95
CA GLU A 87 19.37 13.54 7.95
C GLU A 87 20.77 13.26 7.41
N LYS A 88 21.69 12.98 8.34
CA LYS A 88 23.07 12.61 8.05
C LYS A 88 23.50 11.43 8.92
N VAL A 89 24.14 10.44 8.30
CA VAL A 89 24.66 9.23 8.96
C VAL A 89 26.02 8.82 8.42
N ALA A 90 26.89 8.33 9.30
CA ALA A 90 28.13 7.69 8.87
C ALA A 90 27.83 6.29 8.33
N LEU A 91 28.40 5.98 7.16
CA LEU A 91 28.47 4.60 6.68
C LEU A 91 29.82 4.02 7.09
N HIS A 92 29.78 2.94 7.86
CA HIS A 92 30.96 2.25 8.37
C HIS A 92 31.50 1.28 7.32
N GLN A 93 32.71 0.78 7.53
CA GLN A 93 33.28 -0.20 6.61
C GLN A 93 32.31 -1.37 6.40
N ASN A 94 32.13 -1.75 5.13
CA ASN A 94 31.26 -2.83 4.67
C ASN A 94 29.75 -2.61 4.88
N ASP A 95 29.32 -1.46 5.42
CA ASP A 95 27.89 -1.11 5.41
C ASP A 95 27.37 -1.13 3.96
N LEU A 96 26.20 -1.75 3.79
CA LEU A 96 25.49 -1.86 2.51
C LEU A 96 24.21 -1.04 2.59
N LEU A 97 24.15 0.04 1.82
CA LEU A 97 22.93 0.80 1.56
C LEU A 97 22.17 0.17 0.39
N VAL A 98 20.90 -0.12 0.59
CA VAL A 98 19.96 -0.64 -0.41
C VAL A 98 18.83 0.36 -0.57
N LEU A 99 18.80 1.00 -1.74
CA LEU A 99 17.67 1.82 -2.18
C LEU A 99 16.81 1.01 -3.14
N TYR A 100 15.50 1.09 -3.01
CA TYR A 100 14.58 0.29 -3.81
C TYR A 100 13.24 1.01 -4.01
N SER A 101 12.54 0.72 -5.11
CA SER A 101 11.14 1.10 -5.31
C SER A 101 10.20 0.05 -4.68
N ASP A 102 8.96 0.46 -4.43
CA ASP A 102 7.84 -0.41 -4.02
C ASP A 102 7.60 -1.59 -4.98
N GLY A 103 7.93 -1.44 -6.26
CA GLY A 103 7.96 -2.52 -7.24
C GLY A 103 8.68 -3.81 -6.79
N VAL A 104 9.73 -3.71 -5.95
CA VAL A 104 10.38 -4.90 -5.37
C VAL A 104 9.44 -5.65 -4.44
N LEU A 105 8.73 -4.91 -3.58
CA LEU A 105 7.86 -5.50 -2.57
C LEU A 105 6.57 -6.02 -3.20
N SER A 106 6.04 -5.28 -4.16
CA SER A 106 4.78 -5.58 -4.86
C SER A 106 4.93 -6.64 -5.97
N ALA A 107 6.14 -7.13 -6.26
CA ALA A 107 6.36 -8.25 -7.16
C ALA A 107 5.56 -9.49 -6.71
N ARG A 108 4.91 -10.19 -7.63
CA ARG A 108 4.01 -11.31 -7.32
C ARG A 108 4.45 -12.63 -7.92
N ASN A 109 4.20 -13.71 -7.19
CA ASN A 109 4.29 -15.07 -7.73
C ASN A 109 3.00 -15.48 -8.45
N ALA A 110 3.00 -16.68 -9.05
CA ALA A 110 1.84 -17.21 -9.78
C ALA A 110 0.59 -17.44 -8.90
N ALA A 111 0.73 -17.48 -7.57
CA ALA A 111 -0.36 -17.58 -6.62
C ALA A 111 -0.87 -16.19 -6.15
N GLY A 112 -0.34 -15.10 -6.71
CA GLY A 112 -0.71 -13.74 -6.34
C GLY A 112 -0.03 -13.24 -5.06
N GLU A 113 0.85 -14.02 -4.43
CA GLU A 113 1.52 -13.60 -3.20
C GLU A 113 2.61 -12.58 -3.51
N TYR A 114 2.68 -11.52 -2.71
CA TYR A 114 3.75 -10.55 -2.79
C TYR A 114 5.10 -11.11 -2.34
N PHE A 115 6.16 -10.57 -2.92
CA PHE A 115 7.53 -10.79 -2.48
C PHE A 115 7.71 -10.27 -1.06
N GLY A 116 7.22 -9.06 -0.80
CA GLY A 116 7.10 -8.54 0.56
C GLY A 116 8.42 -8.09 1.17
N ARG A 117 8.31 -7.43 2.32
CA ARG A 117 9.45 -6.83 3.02
C ARG A 117 10.30 -7.88 3.72
N GLN A 118 9.67 -8.92 4.27
CA GLN A 118 10.39 -9.94 5.03
C GLN A 118 11.39 -10.70 4.14
N ARG A 119 11.00 -11.10 2.92
CA ARG A 119 11.91 -11.78 1.99
C ARG A 119 13.07 -10.89 1.57
N LEU A 120 12.85 -9.59 1.38
CA LEU A 120 13.93 -8.65 1.09
C LEU A 120 14.90 -8.53 2.27
N VAL A 121 14.38 -8.43 3.50
CA VAL A 121 15.18 -8.39 4.74
C VAL A 121 16.01 -9.67 4.90
N ASP A 122 15.38 -10.84 4.75
CA ASP A 122 16.06 -12.13 4.85
C ASP A 122 17.15 -12.27 3.77
N PHE A 123 16.85 -11.82 2.55
CA PHE A 123 17.82 -11.80 1.46
C PHE A 123 19.02 -10.91 1.79
N ILE A 124 18.79 -9.69 2.30
CA ILE A 124 19.85 -8.77 2.70
C ILE A 124 20.71 -9.35 3.82
N MET A 125 20.10 -9.99 4.81
CA MET A 125 20.81 -10.64 5.91
C MET A 125 21.73 -11.76 5.42
N GLN A 126 21.32 -12.50 4.40
CA GLN A 126 22.09 -13.63 3.84
C GLN A 126 23.18 -13.18 2.84
N HIS A 127 22.91 -12.13 2.07
CA HIS A 127 23.74 -11.74 0.92
C HIS A 127 24.43 -10.38 1.08
N GLY A 128 24.19 -9.66 2.18
CA GLY A 128 24.70 -8.29 2.38
C GLY A 128 26.21 -8.16 2.42
N GLU A 129 26.92 -9.27 2.63
CA GLU A 129 28.38 -9.34 2.56
C GLU A 129 28.95 -9.46 1.13
N LEU A 130 28.12 -9.76 0.13
CA LEU A 130 28.54 -9.78 -1.28
C LEU A 130 28.96 -8.41 -1.80
N SER A 131 29.63 -8.37 -2.96
CA SER A 131 29.82 -7.12 -3.68
C SER A 131 28.47 -6.58 -4.20
N PRO A 132 28.32 -5.25 -4.41
CA PRO A 132 27.08 -4.68 -4.95
C PRO A 132 26.57 -5.37 -6.23
N THR A 133 27.48 -5.73 -7.13
CA THR A 133 27.13 -6.38 -8.39
C THR A 133 26.62 -7.81 -8.17
N GLU A 134 27.31 -8.60 -7.35
CA GLU A 134 26.88 -9.97 -7.02
C GLU A 134 25.55 -9.95 -6.25
N PHE A 135 25.39 -9.04 -5.30
CA PHE A 135 24.14 -8.84 -4.57
C PHE A 135 22.96 -8.59 -5.52
N LEU A 136 23.12 -7.70 -6.50
CA LEU A 136 22.06 -7.39 -7.46
C LEU A 136 21.76 -8.58 -8.40
N VAL A 137 22.78 -9.36 -8.77
CA VAL A 137 22.58 -10.59 -9.55
C VAL A 137 21.76 -11.60 -8.77
N GLU A 138 22.12 -11.85 -7.51
CA GLU A 138 21.38 -12.79 -6.67
C GLU A 138 19.95 -12.30 -6.36
N LEU A 139 19.75 -11.01 -6.12
CA LEU A 139 18.41 -10.46 -5.89
C LEU A 139 17.53 -10.61 -7.14
N ARG A 140 18.09 -10.34 -8.32
CA ARG A 140 17.39 -10.54 -9.59
C ARG A 140 17.03 -12.01 -9.79
N ASN A 141 17.94 -12.93 -9.51
CA ASN A 141 17.68 -14.37 -9.64
C ASN A 141 16.56 -14.79 -8.67
N LEU A 142 16.60 -14.34 -7.43
CA LEU A 142 15.56 -14.61 -6.43
C LEU A 142 14.20 -14.05 -6.89
N LEU A 143 14.14 -12.81 -7.37
CA LEU A 143 12.91 -12.22 -7.89
C LEU A 143 12.39 -13.00 -9.11
N GLN A 144 13.24 -13.36 -10.07
CA GLN A 144 12.84 -14.16 -11.24
C GLN A 144 12.31 -15.54 -10.85
N GLN A 145 12.95 -16.20 -9.88
CA GLN A 145 12.49 -17.49 -9.37
C GLN A 145 11.15 -17.34 -8.65
N PHE A 146 11.01 -16.31 -7.82
CA PHE A 146 9.77 -16.03 -7.08
C PHE A 146 8.60 -15.73 -8.01
N THR A 147 8.80 -14.86 -9.02
CA THR A 147 7.75 -14.48 -9.96
C THR A 147 7.51 -15.54 -11.05
N GLY A 148 8.33 -16.59 -11.13
CA GLY A 148 8.28 -17.58 -12.21
C GLY A 148 8.58 -16.97 -13.60
N GLY A 149 9.31 -15.85 -13.64
CA GLY A 149 9.60 -15.11 -14.87
C GLY A 149 8.43 -14.29 -15.43
N GLN A 150 7.34 -14.13 -14.67
CA GLN A 150 6.22 -13.28 -15.09
C GLN A 150 6.58 -11.78 -15.05
N ILE A 151 5.88 -11.01 -15.89
CA ILE A 151 6.00 -9.56 -15.96
C ILE A 151 5.55 -8.95 -14.63
N THR A 152 6.38 -8.09 -14.04
CA THR A 152 6.04 -7.38 -12.81
C THR A 152 4.95 -6.35 -13.10
N HIS A 153 3.99 -6.21 -12.18
CA HIS A 153 2.90 -5.25 -12.32
C HIS A 153 3.37 -3.78 -12.20
N ASP A 154 4.59 -3.58 -11.71
CA ASP A 154 5.20 -2.28 -11.48
C ASP A 154 6.70 -2.31 -11.83
N ASP A 155 7.29 -1.13 -11.96
CA ASP A 155 8.70 -0.95 -12.27
C ASP A 155 9.58 -1.27 -11.05
N ILE A 156 10.51 -2.21 -11.22
CA ILE A 156 11.48 -2.57 -10.19
C ILE A 156 12.77 -1.77 -10.37
N THR A 157 13.10 -0.96 -9.37
CA THR A 157 14.38 -0.26 -9.28
C THR A 157 15.09 -0.65 -8.00
N VAL A 158 16.36 -1.06 -8.09
CA VAL A 158 17.23 -1.30 -6.93
C VAL A 158 18.60 -0.67 -7.17
N ILE A 159 19.09 0.08 -6.19
CA ILE A 159 20.42 0.69 -6.19
C ILE A 159 21.14 0.27 -4.91
N THR A 160 22.34 -0.28 -5.05
CA THR A 160 23.16 -0.70 -3.93
C THR A 160 24.46 0.09 -3.86
N LEU A 161 24.81 0.56 -2.67
CA LEU A 161 26.09 1.20 -2.39
C LEU A 161 26.76 0.47 -1.23
N LYS A 162 27.98 -0.02 -1.45
CA LYS A 162 28.76 -0.67 -0.40
C LYS A 162 30.01 0.12 -0.06
N ASN A 163 30.18 0.33 1.23
CA ASN A 163 31.20 1.19 1.75
C ASN A 163 32.53 0.45 1.96
N VAL A 164 33.31 0.24 0.88
CA VAL A 164 34.62 -0.43 0.95
C VAL A 164 35.71 0.55 1.39
N LEU A 165 36.56 0.18 2.36
CA LEU A 165 37.74 0.99 2.69
C LEU A 165 38.72 0.95 1.50
N ARG A 166 39.24 2.10 1.11
CA ARG A 166 40.50 2.17 0.36
C ARG A 166 41.62 2.40 1.37
N ASN A 167 42.80 1.85 1.12
CA ASN A 167 44.02 2.00 1.94
C ASN A 167 44.55 3.46 2.05
N LEU A 168 43.70 4.46 1.88
CA LEU A 168 44.04 5.87 1.92
C LEU A 168 43.28 6.51 3.08
N ASP A 169 44.09 6.92 4.06
CA ASP A 169 43.81 7.83 5.17
C ASP A 169 43.01 7.31 6.37
N LYS A 170 43.57 7.63 7.55
CA LYS A 170 43.01 7.38 8.87
C LYS A 170 41.56 7.88 8.91
N PRO A 171 40.64 7.22 9.65
CA PRO A 171 39.29 7.73 9.84
C PRO A 171 39.38 9.19 10.31
N HIS A 172 38.88 10.10 9.47
CA HIS A 172 38.81 11.52 9.84
C HIS A 172 37.75 11.65 10.93
N SER A 173 38.25 11.86 12.15
CA SER A 173 37.57 12.15 13.42
C SER A 173 36.08 11.78 13.50
N GLU A 174 35.77 10.84 14.40
CA GLU A 174 34.45 10.44 14.92
C GLU A 174 33.51 11.58 15.38
N ALA A 175 33.84 12.85 15.15
CA ALA A 175 33.30 13.97 15.93
C ALA A 175 32.03 14.65 15.38
N VAL A 176 31.42 14.22 14.25
CA VAL A 176 30.24 14.95 13.70
C VAL A 176 29.16 14.06 13.05
N ALA A 177 29.35 12.74 12.95
CA ALA A 177 28.30 11.86 12.43
C ALA A 177 27.59 11.16 13.59
N CYS A 178 26.26 11.23 13.63
CA CYS A 178 25.48 10.42 14.57
C CYS A 178 25.49 8.95 14.09
N GLU A 179 25.62 8.02 15.02
CA GLU A 179 25.56 6.59 14.73
C GLU A 179 24.17 6.21 14.18
N LEU A 180 24.13 5.21 13.29
CA LEU A 180 22.87 4.65 12.79
C LEU A 180 21.97 4.22 13.95
N ALA A 181 22.56 3.55 14.96
CA ALA A 181 21.86 3.04 16.13
C ALA A 181 21.21 4.15 16.97
N ASP A 182 21.77 5.37 16.97
CA ASP A 182 21.22 6.49 17.74
C ASP A 182 19.97 7.10 17.09
N LYS A 183 19.86 6.98 15.75
CA LYS A 183 18.83 7.70 14.98
C LYS A 183 17.77 6.83 14.34
N PHE A 184 18.11 5.63 13.89
CA PHE A 184 17.27 4.83 12.99
C PHE A 184 16.94 3.49 13.58
N MET A 185 15.65 3.14 13.67
CA MET A 185 15.24 1.83 14.13
C MET A 185 15.80 0.72 13.25
N THR A 186 16.01 -0.46 13.83
CA THR A 186 16.27 -1.67 13.05
C THR A 186 14.98 -2.31 12.55
N THR A 187 15.08 -3.19 11.56
CA THR A 187 13.95 -4.02 11.11
C THR A 187 13.41 -4.90 12.23
N GLY A 188 14.27 -5.43 13.10
CA GLY A 188 13.84 -6.23 14.26
C GLY A 188 13.08 -5.41 15.29
N GLN A 189 13.58 -4.21 15.61
CA GLN A 189 12.89 -3.25 16.48
C GLN A 189 11.51 -2.87 15.95
N GLU A 190 11.41 -2.61 14.65
CA GLU A 190 10.14 -2.31 14.01
C GLU A 190 9.18 -3.50 14.06
N GLN A 191 9.65 -4.71 13.76
CA GLN A 191 8.81 -5.91 13.81
C GLN A 191 8.23 -6.16 15.22
N ALA A 192 8.99 -5.88 16.28
CA ALA A 192 8.52 -6.00 17.65
C ALA A 192 7.41 -4.98 17.98
N ILE A 193 7.50 -3.74 17.46
CA ILE A 193 6.40 -2.77 17.60
C ILE A 193 5.18 -3.25 16.81
N LEU A 194 5.39 -3.72 15.58
CA LEU A 194 4.32 -4.19 14.72
C LEU A 194 3.63 -5.45 15.25
N SER A 195 4.31 -6.32 16.00
CA SER A 195 3.67 -7.48 16.63
C SER A 195 2.70 -7.05 17.74
N VAL A 196 3.03 -6.04 18.54
CA VAL A 196 2.09 -5.50 19.54
C VAL A 196 0.90 -4.82 18.87
N LEU A 197 1.16 -4.01 17.84
CA LEU A 197 0.10 -3.34 17.09
C LEU A 197 -0.83 -4.31 16.34
N ARG A 198 -0.34 -5.52 15.99
CA ARG A 198 -1.19 -6.58 15.41
C ARG A 198 -2.23 -7.09 16.42
N GLU A 199 -1.83 -7.26 17.67
CA GLU A 199 -2.71 -7.73 18.75
C GLU A 199 -3.66 -6.62 19.22
N ASN A 200 -3.13 -5.39 19.33
CA ASN A 200 -3.91 -4.20 19.65
C ASN A 200 -3.53 -3.01 18.75
N PRO A 201 -4.29 -2.75 17.68
CA PRO A 201 -4.04 -1.63 16.77
C PRO A 201 -4.19 -0.23 17.40
N GLN A 202 -4.75 -0.14 18.60
CA GLN A 202 -4.89 1.10 19.36
C GLN A 202 -3.86 1.19 20.50
N ALA A 203 -2.91 0.26 20.55
CA ALA A 203 -1.87 0.26 21.58
C ALA A 203 -1.12 1.59 21.57
N GLY A 204 -1.14 2.24 22.73
CA GLY A 204 -0.33 3.42 22.97
C GLY A 204 1.13 3.04 23.16
N VAL A 205 1.99 4.06 23.27
CA VAL A 205 3.43 3.89 23.49
C VAL A 205 3.73 3.06 24.74
N ASP A 206 2.96 3.27 25.82
CA ASP A 206 3.12 2.54 27.09
C ASP A 206 2.85 1.05 26.93
N GLU A 207 1.78 0.71 26.22
CA GLU A 207 1.39 -0.68 25.98
C GLU A 207 2.37 -1.39 25.04
N ILE A 208 2.88 -0.69 24.01
CA ILE A 208 3.96 -1.21 23.18
C ILE A 208 5.19 -1.52 24.04
N ILE A 209 5.62 -0.56 24.86
CA ILE A 209 6.77 -0.72 25.76
C ILE A 209 6.62 -1.94 26.67
N GLU A 210 5.44 -2.15 27.26
CA GLU A 210 5.19 -3.28 28.18
C GLU A 210 5.28 -4.66 27.52
N HIS A 211 5.11 -4.75 26.21
CA HIS A 211 5.12 -6.00 25.45
C HIS A 211 6.41 -6.22 24.63
N LEU A 212 7.37 -5.31 24.68
CA LEU A 212 8.69 -5.51 24.08
C LEU A 212 9.55 -6.44 24.96
N ASP A 213 10.27 -7.37 24.33
CA ASP A 213 11.29 -8.17 25.01
C ASP A 213 12.34 -7.26 25.67
N GLU A 214 12.88 -7.66 26.83
CA GLU A 214 13.84 -6.85 27.62
C GLU A 214 15.01 -6.34 26.76
N ASP A 215 15.58 -7.20 25.91
CA ASP A 215 16.72 -6.85 25.04
C ASP A 215 16.37 -5.76 23.99
N ILE A 216 15.12 -5.73 23.53
CA ILE A 216 14.62 -4.74 22.57
C ILE A 216 14.22 -3.46 23.29
N PHE A 217 13.61 -3.58 24.47
CA PHE A 217 13.20 -2.48 25.33
C PHE A 217 14.39 -1.59 25.71
N TYR A 218 15.54 -2.15 26.08
CA TYR A 218 16.74 -1.36 26.41
C TYR A 218 17.37 -0.63 25.21
N ALA A 219 17.05 -1.05 23.98
CA ALA A 219 17.56 -0.46 22.74
C ALA A 219 16.59 0.54 22.08
N LEU A 220 15.35 0.66 22.56
CA LEU A 220 14.30 1.53 22.01
C LEU A 220 13.83 2.55 23.06
N THR A 221 14.07 3.83 22.80
CA THR A 221 13.55 4.89 23.67
C THR A 221 12.07 5.15 23.38
N ARG A 222 11.34 5.61 24.40
CA ARG A 222 9.94 6.10 24.27
C ARG A 222 9.79 7.07 23.10
N GLU A 223 10.68 8.08 23.04
CA GLU A 223 10.67 9.12 22.01
C GLU A 223 10.76 8.54 20.60
N ARG A 224 11.50 7.43 20.42
CA ARG A 224 11.67 6.77 19.13
C ARG A 224 10.43 5.98 18.71
N ILE A 225 9.74 5.36 19.66
CA ILE A 225 8.43 4.72 19.43
C ILE A 225 7.40 5.80 19.06
N GLU A 226 7.36 6.91 19.80
CA GLU A 226 6.50 8.07 19.50
C GLU A 226 6.78 8.63 18.09
N GLN A 227 8.05 8.80 17.73
CA GLN A 227 8.45 9.26 16.41
C GLN A 227 8.01 8.28 15.31
N TYR A 228 8.22 6.98 15.51
CA TYR A 228 7.77 5.93 14.59
C TYR A 228 6.25 5.96 14.41
N LEU A 229 5.49 6.01 15.50
CA LEU A 229 4.04 6.09 15.47
C LEU A 229 3.53 7.40 14.87
N ASN A 230 4.26 8.52 14.97
CA ASN A 230 3.86 9.78 14.36
C ASN A 230 4.17 9.82 12.86
N GLN A 231 5.32 9.29 12.44
CA GLN A 231 5.73 9.21 11.03
C GLN A 231 4.83 8.23 10.26
N ASN A 232 4.50 7.09 10.87
CA ASN A 232 3.59 6.10 10.29
C ASN A 232 2.12 6.34 10.66
N GLY A 233 1.87 7.20 11.65
CA GLY A 233 0.54 7.56 12.15
C GLY A 233 -0.33 8.24 11.11
N ARG A 234 0.25 8.87 10.09
CA ARG A 234 -0.52 9.36 8.91
C ARG A 234 -1.18 8.24 8.12
N TRP A 235 -0.74 6.99 8.30
CA TRP A 235 -1.26 5.79 7.67
C TRP A 235 -2.03 4.88 8.65
N LEU A 236 -1.95 5.17 9.96
CA LEU A 236 -2.50 4.36 11.06
C LEU A 236 -3.53 5.09 11.97
N GLN A 237 -4.03 6.29 11.63
CA GLN A 237 -5.04 6.98 12.46
C GLN A 237 -6.40 6.24 12.52
N PRO A 238 -7.06 6.16 13.70
CA PRO A 238 -8.45 5.72 13.85
C PRO A 238 -9.47 6.81 13.47
N TRP A 239 -10.69 6.36 13.19
CA TRP A 239 -11.86 7.16 12.77
C TRP A 239 -12.36 8.13 13.87
N PRO A 240 -12.86 9.34 13.54
CA PRO A 240 -13.60 10.18 14.50
C PRO A 240 -14.99 9.58 14.76
N THR A 241 -15.26 9.16 15.99
CA THR A 241 -16.55 8.58 16.39
C THR A 241 -17.69 9.58 16.15
N ARG A 242 -18.67 9.16 15.35
CA ARG A 242 -19.88 9.95 15.09
C ARG A 242 -20.86 9.75 16.24
N ASN A 243 -21.04 10.84 17.01
CA ASN A 243 -22.10 11.12 17.98
C ASN A 243 -21.98 10.47 19.37
N GLY A 244 -21.98 11.35 20.38
CA GLY A 244 -21.88 11.01 21.78
C GLY A 244 -23.06 10.24 22.32
N LYS A 245 -22.74 9.24 23.13
CA LYS A 245 -23.36 8.90 24.42
C LYS A 245 -22.35 8.04 25.17
N THR A 246 -22.05 8.45 26.39
CA THR A 246 -21.22 7.71 27.34
C THR A 246 -21.99 6.47 27.79
N ASP A 247 -21.68 5.31 27.24
CA ASP A 247 -22.08 4.04 27.85
C ASP A 247 -20.89 3.46 28.60
N LYS A 248 -21.05 3.39 29.93
CA LYS A 248 -20.09 2.82 30.87
C LYS A 248 -19.86 1.36 30.54
N ALA A 249 -18.59 0.95 30.59
CA ALA A 249 -18.18 -0.45 30.50
C ALA A 249 -18.88 -1.31 31.57
N PRO A 250 -19.36 -2.52 31.24
CA PRO A 250 -19.75 -3.48 32.27
C PRO A 250 -18.50 -4.18 32.81
N ALA A 251 -18.46 -4.35 34.13
CA ALA A 251 -17.43 -5.06 34.86
C ALA A 251 -17.34 -6.54 34.43
N LYS A 252 -16.11 -7.05 34.36
CA LYS A 252 -15.81 -8.47 34.21
C LYS A 252 -16.42 -9.29 35.35
N SER A 253 -17.19 -10.33 35.02
CA SER A 253 -17.30 -11.53 35.85
C SER A 253 -17.70 -12.74 35.00
N GLY A 254 -17.11 -13.90 35.30
CA GLY A 254 -17.61 -15.21 34.88
C GLY A 254 -16.72 -16.00 33.93
N ASN A 255 -16.03 -16.99 34.50
CA ASN A 255 -15.43 -18.13 33.77
C ASN A 255 -16.47 -18.82 32.87
N GLY A 256 -16.15 -18.98 31.59
CA GLY A 256 -16.89 -19.83 30.66
C GLY A 256 -16.02 -20.11 29.43
N VAL A 257 -15.62 -21.37 29.27
CA VAL A 257 -14.92 -21.85 28.07
C VAL A 257 -15.88 -21.69 26.87
N ALA A 258 -15.51 -20.86 25.91
CA ALA A 258 -16.28 -20.66 24.67
C ALA A 258 -16.19 -21.93 23.80
N PRO A 259 -17.29 -22.34 23.12
CA PRO A 259 -17.26 -23.49 22.23
C PRO A 259 -16.37 -23.22 21.02
N VAL A 260 -15.50 -24.18 20.69
CA VAL A 260 -14.63 -24.14 19.51
C VAL A 260 -15.51 -24.23 18.26
N VAL A 261 -15.60 -23.14 17.50
CA VAL A 261 -16.25 -23.11 16.18
C VAL A 261 -15.30 -23.73 15.16
N PRO A 262 -15.75 -24.59 14.23
CA PRO A 262 -14.88 -25.16 13.20
C PRO A 262 -14.30 -24.07 12.28
N VAL A 263 -13.00 -24.13 12.02
CA VAL A 263 -12.22 -23.15 11.21
C VAL A 263 -12.85 -22.89 9.83
N GLU A 264 -13.47 -23.89 9.21
CA GLU A 264 -14.15 -23.75 7.91
C GLU A 264 -15.41 -22.87 7.99
N ALA A 265 -16.16 -22.94 9.11
CA ALA A 265 -17.35 -22.14 9.32
C ALA A 265 -17.00 -20.66 9.60
N GLU A 266 -15.85 -20.40 10.23
CA GLU A 266 -15.31 -19.05 10.42
C GLU A 266 -14.82 -18.45 9.10
N SER A 267 -14.16 -19.25 8.25
CA SER A 267 -13.69 -18.87 6.93
C SER A 267 -14.83 -18.47 5.98
N GLN A 268 -15.89 -19.27 5.94
CA GLN A 268 -17.06 -19.00 5.10
C GLN A 268 -17.83 -17.77 5.58
N LYS A 269 -18.02 -17.62 6.89
CA LYS A 269 -18.67 -16.45 7.47
C LYS A 269 -17.89 -15.15 7.22
N PHE A 270 -16.56 -15.19 7.32
CA PHE A 270 -15.71 -14.04 7.00
C PHE A 270 -15.90 -13.58 5.55
N GLN A 271 -15.96 -14.52 4.61
CA GLN A 271 -16.15 -14.22 3.19
C GLN A 271 -17.55 -13.64 2.91
N GLU A 272 -18.60 -14.19 3.54
CA GLU A 272 -19.96 -13.69 3.44
C GLU A 272 -20.08 -12.25 4.00
N ASP A 273 -19.45 -11.98 5.14
CA ASP A 273 -19.44 -10.66 5.77
C ASP A 273 -18.74 -9.60 4.90
N LEU A 274 -17.62 -9.95 4.26
CA LEU A 274 -16.91 -9.04 3.33
C LEU A 274 -17.74 -8.71 2.09
N LEU A 275 -18.35 -9.72 1.46
CA LEU A 275 -19.19 -9.52 0.28
C LEU A 275 -20.45 -8.70 0.62
N ALA A 276 -21.05 -8.92 1.79
CA ALA A 276 -22.19 -8.14 2.27
C ALA A 276 -21.82 -6.68 2.57
N ALA A 277 -20.60 -6.42 3.03
CA ALA A 277 -20.10 -5.09 3.32
C ALA A 277 -19.67 -4.30 2.07
N PHE A 278 -19.39 -4.96 0.94
CA PHE A 278 -19.02 -4.29 -0.31
C PHE A 278 -20.18 -3.40 -0.80
N PRO A 279 -19.97 -2.12 -1.16
CA PRO A 279 -21.04 -1.21 -1.58
C PRO A 279 -21.50 -1.48 -3.03
N LEU A 280 -21.88 -2.72 -3.31
CA LEU A 280 -22.20 -3.26 -4.64
C LEU A 280 -23.35 -2.51 -5.30
N ARG A 281 -24.37 -2.10 -4.54
CA ARG A 281 -25.48 -1.29 -5.05
C ARG A 281 -25.02 0.06 -5.61
N LYS A 282 -24.01 0.70 -5.01
CA LYS A 282 -23.47 1.97 -5.48
C LYS A 282 -22.64 1.80 -6.76
N LEU A 283 -21.96 0.67 -6.89
CA LEU A 283 -21.24 0.28 -8.10
C LEU A 283 -22.22 0.00 -9.26
N LEU A 284 -23.27 -0.79 -9.00
CA LEU A 284 -24.12 -1.31 -10.07
C LEU A 284 -25.24 -0.34 -10.45
N HIS A 285 -25.79 0.46 -9.54
CA HIS A 285 -26.87 1.41 -9.86
C HIS A 285 -26.36 2.79 -10.32
N LYS A 286 -25.29 2.82 -11.11
CA LYS A 286 -24.90 4.04 -11.82
C LYS A 286 -25.99 4.38 -12.84
N ARG A 287 -26.47 5.62 -12.85
CA ARG A 287 -27.40 6.08 -13.89
C ARG A 287 -26.65 6.13 -15.21
N TYR A 288 -26.89 5.14 -16.07
CA TYR A 288 -26.43 5.18 -17.45
C TYR A 288 -27.30 6.16 -18.21
N SER A 289 -26.78 7.35 -18.50
CA SER A 289 -27.36 8.27 -19.48
C SER A 289 -26.48 8.25 -20.73
N CYS A 290 -27.09 8.00 -21.90
CA CYS A 290 -26.42 8.23 -23.17
C CYS A 290 -27.23 9.24 -23.99
N ASN A 291 -26.54 10.27 -24.46
CA ASN A 291 -27.12 11.18 -25.45
C ASN A 291 -27.10 10.45 -26.80
N GLY A 292 -28.28 10.13 -27.35
CA GLY A 292 -28.42 9.36 -28.59
C GLY A 292 -28.75 7.87 -28.42
N ALA A 293 -29.40 7.47 -27.32
CA ALA A 293 -29.82 6.09 -27.07
C ALA A 293 -30.60 5.49 -28.25
N THR A 294 -30.19 4.32 -28.75
CA THR A 294 -31.03 3.54 -29.67
C THR A 294 -32.26 2.99 -28.92
N PRO A 295 -33.39 2.74 -29.60
CA PRO A 295 -34.58 2.17 -28.98
C PRO A 295 -34.31 0.89 -28.18
N GLU A 296 -33.40 0.05 -28.66
CA GLU A 296 -32.99 -1.20 -28.03
C GLU A 296 -32.19 -0.95 -26.74
N PHE A 297 -31.32 0.07 -26.69
CA PHE A 297 -30.61 0.42 -25.47
C PHE A 297 -31.56 0.98 -24.40
N ALA A 298 -32.55 1.78 -24.81
CA ALA A 298 -33.59 2.26 -23.90
C ALA A 298 -34.42 1.09 -23.33
N GLN A 299 -34.76 0.11 -24.17
CA GLN A 299 -35.46 -1.11 -23.74
C GLN A 299 -34.59 -1.96 -22.80
N ALA A 300 -33.30 -2.09 -23.07
CA ALA A 300 -32.36 -2.81 -22.20
C ALA A 300 -32.19 -2.11 -20.84
N LEU A 301 -32.16 -0.77 -20.80
CA LEU A 301 -32.16 0.00 -19.56
C LEU A 301 -33.46 -0.17 -18.77
N GLN A 302 -34.60 -0.28 -19.45
CA GLN A 302 -35.87 -0.56 -18.78
C GLN A 302 -35.82 -1.94 -18.10
N HIS A 303 -35.43 -2.99 -18.82
CA HIS A 303 -35.23 -4.31 -18.22
C HIS A 303 -34.18 -4.31 -17.09
N TYR A 304 -33.12 -3.51 -17.21
CA TYR A 304 -32.12 -3.30 -16.16
C TYR A 304 -32.73 -2.70 -14.89
N HIS A 305 -33.58 -1.69 -15.03
CA HIS A 305 -34.28 -1.05 -13.92
C HIS A 305 -35.35 -1.94 -13.29
N ASP A 306 -35.99 -2.79 -14.10
CA ASP A 306 -36.98 -3.78 -13.66
C ASP A 306 -36.33 -5.02 -13.02
N GLY A 307 -35.00 -5.14 -13.05
CA GLY A 307 -34.24 -6.25 -12.49
C GLY A 307 -34.18 -7.50 -13.38
N ASP A 308 -34.66 -7.40 -14.62
CA ASP A 308 -34.62 -8.47 -15.62
C ASP A 308 -33.33 -8.41 -16.46
N TYR A 309 -32.21 -8.74 -15.82
CA TYR A 309 -30.86 -8.65 -16.43
C TYR A 309 -30.66 -9.62 -17.60
N GLY A 310 -31.36 -10.75 -17.58
CA GLY A 310 -31.35 -11.73 -18.67
C GLY A 310 -32.00 -11.17 -19.93
N GLN A 311 -33.16 -10.53 -19.79
CA GLN A 311 -33.83 -9.88 -20.91
C GLN A 311 -33.07 -8.63 -21.39
N ALA A 312 -32.46 -7.87 -20.48
CA ALA A 312 -31.57 -6.76 -20.85
C ALA A 312 -30.38 -7.23 -21.71
N LEU A 313 -29.75 -8.36 -21.37
CA LEU A 313 -28.69 -8.97 -22.17
C LEU A 313 -29.22 -9.46 -23.53
N HIS A 314 -30.40 -10.09 -23.56
CA HIS A 314 -31.00 -10.58 -24.80
C HIS A 314 -31.28 -9.46 -25.80
N VAL A 315 -31.84 -8.34 -25.34
CA VAL A 315 -32.14 -7.16 -26.16
C VAL A 315 -30.85 -6.53 -26.71
N MET A 316 -29.75 -6.58 -25.95
CA MET A 316 -28.47 -5.98 -26.33
C MET A 316 -27.56 -6.91 -27.16
N ALA A 317 -27.78 -8.23 -27.15
CA ALA A 317 -26.93 -9.20 -27.84
C ALA A 317 -26.72 -8.91 -29.34
N PRO A 318 -27.74 -8.50 -30.12
CA PRO A 318 -27.55 -8.15 -31.54
C PRO A 318 -26.66 -6.92 -31.78
N LEU A 319 -26.57 -6.03 -30.78
CA LEU A 319 -25.84 -4.76 -30.86
C LEU A 319 -24.46 -4.83 -30.22
N GLN A 320 -24.12 -5.95 -29.60
CA GLN A 320 -22.87 -6.14 -28.89
C GLN A 320 -21.65 -5.93 -29.81
N SER A 321 -21.72 -6.36 -31.08
CA SER A 321 -20.64 -6.18 -32.05
C SER A 321 -20.49 -4.73 -32.56
N SER A 322 -21.57 -3.93 -32.55
CA SER A 322 -21.54 -2.54 -33.06
C SER A 322 -21.25 -1.49 -31.98
N ILE A 323 -21.46 -1.83 -30.69
CA ILE A 323 -21.37 -0.89 -29.56
C ILE A 323 -20.06 -1.06 -28.74
N LYS A 324 -19.29 -2.13 -28.98
CA LYS A 324 -18.08 -2.52 -28.23
C LYS A 324 -16.84 -1.63 -28.40
N ASN A 325 -16.97 -0.38 -28.86
CA ASN A 325 -15.86 0.58 -28.87
C ASN A 325 -16.01 1.66 -27.79
N SER A 326 -16.55 1.29 -26.63
CA SER A 326 -16.74 2.21 -25.50
C SER A 326 -16.53 1.50 -24.17
N ALA A 327 -15.62 2.02 -23.35
CA ALA A 327 -15.36 1.51 -22.00
C ALA A 327 -16.63 1.52 -21.12
N THR A 328 -17.48 2.54 -21.27
CA THR A 328 -18.77 2.65 -20.56
C THR A 328 -19.73 1.51 -20.92
N MET A 329 -19.75 1.12 -22.20
CA MET A 329 -20.61 0.04 -22.67
C MET A 329 -20.10 -1.33 -22.23
N HIS A 330 -18.80 -1.54 -22.25
CA HIS A 330 -18.18 -2.71 -21.63
C HIS A 330 -18.49 -2.80 -20.12
N CYS A 331 -18.42 -1.68 -19.39
CA CYS A 331 -18.83 -1.65 -17.98
C CYS A 331 -20.32 -1.99 -17.78
N PHE A 332 -21.19 -1.53 -18.69
CA PHE A 332 -22.61 -1.87 -18.66
C PHE A 332 -22.85 -3.37 -18.88
N PHE A 333 -22.24 -3.97 -19.90
CA PHE A 333 -22.32 -5.42 -20.15
C PHE A 333 -21.74 -6.23 -18.99
N GLY A 334 -20.61 -5.79 -18.43
CA GLY A 334 -20.01 -6.39 -17.25
C GLY A 334 -20.98 -6.40 -16.07
N ASN A 335 -21.63 -5.27 -15.80
CA ASN A 335 -22.64 -5.17 -14.73
C ASN A 335 -23.83 -6.11 -14.95
N LEU A 336 -24.34 -6.22 -16.18
CA LEU A 336 -25.42 -7.15 -16.50
C LEU A 336 -25.03 -8.61 -16.25
N HIS A 337 -23.82 -9.00 -16.66
CA HIS A 337 -23.31 -10.34 -16.41
C HIS A 337 -23.14 -10.60 -14.92
N LEU A 338 -22.57 -9.64 -14.17
CA LEU A 338 -22.35 -9.77 -12.74
C LEU A 338 -23.68 -9.91 -11.97
N LEU A 339 -24.68 -9.08 -12.30
CA LEU A 339 -26.03 -9.15 -11.73
C LEU A 339 -26.79 -10.42 -12.11
N SER A 340 -26.45 -11.02 -13.25
CA SER A 340 -26.97 -12.33 -13.68
C SER A 340 -26.22 -13.52 -13.05
N GLY A 341 -25.31 -13.27 -12.11
CA GLY A 341 -24.49 -14.30 -11.46
C GLY A 341 -23.36 -14.87 -12.32
N LYS A 342 -23.03 -14.25 -13.47
CA LYS A 342 -22.01 -14.71 -14.41
C LYS A 342 -20.70 -13.93 -14.23
N LYS A 343 -19.88 -14.34 -13.26
CA LYS A 343 -18.60 -13.66 -12.91
C LYS A 343 -17.59 -13.62 -14.06
N ALA A 344 -17.30 -14.76 -14.71
CA ALA A 344 -16.27 -14.81 -15.76
C ALA A 344 -16.59 -13.92 -16.99
N PRO A 345 -17.82 -13.94 -17.56
CA PRO A 345 -18.19 -12.99 -18.61
C PRO A 345 -18.14 -11.53 -18.14
N ALA A 346 -18.48 -11.24 -16.88
CA ALA A 346 -18.39 -9.89 -16.34
C ALA A 346 -16.95 -9.38 -16.31
N GLN A 347 -16.02 -10.21 -15.81
CA GLN A 347 -14.60 -9.91 -15.75
C GLN A 347 -14.02 -9.61 -17.14
N GLN A 348 -14.37 -10.42 -18.16
CA GLN A 348 -13.94 -10.20 -19.53
C GLN A 348 -14.38 -8.84 -20.08
N GLU A 349 -15.63 -8.43 -19.80
CA GLU A 349 -16.13 -7.13 -20.22
C GLU A 349 -15.43 -5.98 -19.46
N TYR A 350 -15.15 -6.11 -18.16
CA TYR A 350 -14.39 -5.08 -17.43
C TYR A 350 -12.94 -4.94 -17.90
N LEU A 351 -12.25 -6.06 -18.19
CA LEU A 351 -10.91 -6.02 -18.77
C LEU A 351 -10.91 -5.40 -20.18
N ALA A 352 -11.94 -5.69 -20.99
CA ALA A 352 -12.11 -5.03 -22.28
C ALA A 352 -12.36 -3.52 -22.14
N ALA A 353 -13.07 -3.08 -21.09
CA ALA A 353 -13.20 -1.66 -20.77
C ALA A 353 -11.84 -1.00 -20.48
N LEU A 354 -10.97 -1.66 -19.69
CA LEU A 354 -9.63 -1.17 -19.36
C LEU A 354 -8.66 -1.16 -20.54
N ASN A 355 -8.83 -2.08 -21.49
CA ASN A 355 -8.07 -2.06 -22.74
C ASN A 355 -8.39 -0.83 -23.61
N LEU A 356 -9.62 -0.29 -23.50
CA LEU A 356 -10.02 0.93 -24.19
C LEU A 356 -9.69 2.19 -23.38
N ASP A 357 -9.88 2.14 -22.06
CA ASP A 357 -9.61 3.25 -21.15
C ASP A 357 -9.09 2.73 -19.80
N GLN A 358 -7.77 2.79 -19.63
CA GLN A 358 -7.09 2.39 -18.40
C GLN A 358 -7.47 3.27 -17.19
N ARG A 359 -8.04 4.46 -17.42
CA ARG A 359 -8.50 5.38 -16.37
C ARG A 359 -9.95 5.14 -15.97
N CYS A 360 -10.60 4.09 -16.47
CA CYS A 360 -11.97 3.75 -16.15
C CYS A 360 -12.11 3.25 -14.69
N ALA A 361 -12.31 4.18 -13.75
CA ALA A 361 -12.46 3.87 -12.32
C ALA A 361 -13.58 2.85 -12.04
N HIS A 362 -14.66 2.87 -12.82
CA HIS A 362 -15.76 1.90 -12.70
C HIS A 362 -15.33 0.47 -12.99
N ALA A 363 -14.52 0.26 -14.03
CA ALA A 363 -14.04 -1.07 -14.39
C ALA A 363 -13.11 -1.62 -13.30
N TRP A 364 -12.24 -0.78 -12.74
CA TRP A 364 -11.40 -1.13 -11.59
C TRP A 364 -12.22 -1.49 -10.34
N LEU A 365 -13.23 -0.70 -9.98
CA LEU A 365 -14.13 -1.05 -8.86
C LEU A 365 -14.83 -2.39 -9.08
N ALA A 366 -15.30 -2.64 -10.30
CA ALA A 366 -16.02 -3.86 -10.59
C ALA A 366 -15.11 -5.10 -10.57
N LEU A 367 -13.88 -4.97 -11.09
CA LEU A 367 -12.87 -6.00 -10.95
C LEU A 367 -12.49 -6.25 -9.49
N SER A 368 -12.44 -5.22 -8.63
CA SER A 368 -12.19 -5.43 -7.19
C SER A 368 -13.26 -6.29 -6.53
N TYR A 369 -14.52 -6.16 -6.94
CA TYR A 369 -15.60 -7.00 -6.42
C TYR A 369 -15.47 -8.44 -6.93
N VAL A 370 -15.12 -8.63 -8.21
CA VAL A 370 -14.91 -9.96 -8.78
C VAL A 370 -13.77 -10.67 -8.05
N ALA A 371 -12.62 -10.00 -7.87
CA ALA A 371 -11.48 -10.52 -7.13
C ALA A 371 -11.85 -10.86 -5.67
N LEU A 372 -12.59 -9.98 -5.00
CA LEU A 372 -13.10 -10.23 -3.64
C LEU A 372 -13.99 -11.48 -3.60
N ALA A 373 -14.86 -11.66 -4.59
CA ALA A 373 -15.75 -12.81 -4.69
C ALA A 373 -15.05 -14.11 -5.09
N ASP A 374 -13.80 -14.04 -5.54
CA ASP A 374 -12.93 -15.18 -5.83
C ASP A 374 -11.92 -15.41 -4.69
N GLU A 375 -12.09 -14.73 -3.55
CA GLU A 375 -11.20 -14.78 -2.37
C GLU A 375 -9.77 -14.30 -2.66
N ASP A 376 -9.56 -13.60 -3.77
CA ASP A 376 -8.32 -12.92 -4.09
C ASP A 376 -8.32 -11.52 -3.47
N TYR A 377 -8.15 -11.48 -2.15
CA TYR A 377 -8.16 -10.25 -1.35
C TYR A 377 -7.07 -9.27 -1.78
N SER A 378 -5.94 -9.83 -2.21
CA SER A 378 -4.77 -9.10 -2.69
C SER A 378 -5.12 -8.23 -3.90
N MET A 379 -5.69 -8.88 -4.92
CA MET A 379 -6.11 -8.21 -6.14
C MET A 379 -7.31 -7.30 -5.90
N ALA A 380 -8.22 -7.68 -4.99
CA ALA A 380 -9.35 -6.85 -4.59
C ALA A 380 -8.89 -5.50 -3.99
N ILE A 381 -7.91 -5.52 -3.09
CA ILE A 381 -7.32 -4.33 -2.48
C ILE A 381 -6.68 -3.43 -3.55
N GLU A 382 -5.87 -3.99 -4.45
CA GLU A 382 -5.16 -3.22 -5.49
C GLU A 382 -6.11 -2.56 -6.49
N TYR A 383 -7.10 -3.31 -6.99
CA TYR A 383 -8.10 -2.78 -7.92
C TYR A 383 -8.93 -1.68 -7.28
N LEU A 384 -9.30 -1.86 -6.01
CA LEU A 384 -10.06 -0.88 -5.25
C LEU A 384 -9.23 0.39 -4.99
N ALA A 385 -7.96 0.25 -4.61
CA ALA A 385 -7.04 1.38 -4.44
C ALA A 385 -6.80 2.13 -5.76
N THR A 386 -6.66 1.40 -6.88
CA THR A 386 -6.49 1.98 -8.20
C THR A 386 -7.72 2.78 -8.63
N ALA A 387 -8.93 2.25 -8.39
CA ALA A 387 -10.16 2.98 -8.66
C ALA A 387 -10.27 4.29 -7.86
N LEU A 388 -9.91 4.26 -6.57
CA LEU A 388 -9.95 5.43 -5.69
C LEU A 388 -8.94 6.51 -6.08
N ARG A 389 -7.77 6.12 -6.61
CA ARG A 389 -6.79 7.07 -7.18
C ARG A 389 -7.34 7.77 -8.43
N LEU A 390 -8.21 7.11 -9.20
CA LEU A 390 -8.77 7.64 -10.43
C LEU A 390 -10.03 8.48 -10.20
N ASP A 391 -10.82 8.19 -9.15
CA ASP A 391 -12.03 8.92 -8.79
C ASP A 391 -12.15 9.09 -7.26
N GLY A 392 -11.83 10.29 -6.78
CA GLY A 392 -11.88 10.65 -5.36
C GLY A 392 -13.29 10.78 -4.77
N ASN A 393 -14.35 10.75 -5.58
CA ASN A 393 -15.74 10.89 -5.09
C ASN A 393 -16.37 9.57 -4.60
N LEU A 394 -15.53 8.58 -4.28
CA LEU A 394 -15.92 7.21 -3.94
C LEU A 394 -15.77 6.91 -2.43
N ALA A 395 -16.23 7.82 -1.56
CA ALA A 395 -16.01 7.77 -0.11
C ALA A 395 -16.44 6.44 0.56
N ASP A 396 -17.51 5.79 0.07
CA ASP A 396 -17.95 4.49 0.58
C ASP A 396 -16.95 3.36 0.27
N PHE A 397 -16.34 3.41 -0.92
CA PHE A 397 -15.33 2.45 -1.36
C PHE A 397 -14.00 2.69 -0.66
N GLN A 398 -13.67 3.95 -0.32
CA GLN A 398 -12.53 4.29 0.52
C GLN A 398 -12.68 3.72 1.93
N THR A 399 -13.87 3.88 2.51
CA THR A 399 -14.21 3.30 3.82
C THR A 399 -14.14 1.78 3.78
N PHE A 400 -14.61 1.17 2.68
CA PHE A 400 -14.57 -0.28 2.50
C PHE A 400 -13.13 -0.79 2.33
N LEU A 401 -12.27 -0.10 1.56
CA LEU A 401 -10.86 -0.46 1.36
C LEU A 401 -10.10 -0.56 2.69
N GLN A 402 -10.25 0.43 3.56
CA GLN A 402 -9.62 0.44 4.89
C GLN A 402 -10.05 -0.76 5.74
N LYS A 403 -11.35 -1.11 5.68
CA LYS A 403 -11.91 -2.27 6.40
C LYS A 403 -11.42 -3.58 5.80
N LEU A 404 -11.35 -3.68 4.48
CA LEU A 404 -10.89 -4.86 3.76
C LEU A 404 -9.44 -5.17 4.12
N ILE A 405 -8.55 -4.18 4.03
CA ILE A 405 -7.13 -4.30 4.43
C ILE A 405 -7.06 -4.80 5.88
N SER A 406 -7.72 -4.10 6.81
CA SER A 406 -7.72 -4.48 8.23
C SER A 406 -8.24 -5.91 8.50
N ALA A 407 -9.24 -6.36 7.74
CA ALA A 407 -9.84 -7.68 7.91
C ALA A 407 -8.94 -8.79 7.36
N VAL A 408 -8.32 -8.55 6.21
CA VAL A 408 -7.41 -9.49 5.53
C VAL A 408 -6.11 -9.62 6.33
N GLU A 409 -5.55 -8.52 6.81
CA GLU A 409 -4.33 -8.52 7.66
C GLU A 409 -4.52 -9.36 8.92
N ARG A 410 -5.67 -9.25 9.59
CA ARG A 410 -6.00 -10.07 10.77
C ARG A 410 -6.13 -11.55 10.45
N ARG A 411 -6.67 -11.89 9.28
CA ARG A 411 -6.91 -13.29 8.89
C ARG A 411 -5.65 -13.97 8.37
N GLU A 412 -4.84 -13.25 7.60
CA GLU A 412 -3.64 -13.79 6.95
C GLU A 412 -2.36 -13.61 7.77
N ASN A 413 -2.40 -12.82 8.86
CA ASN A 413 -1.23 -12.44 9.64
C ASN A 413 -0.11 -11.79 8.78
N ARG A 414 -0.50 -11.11 7.69
CA ARG A 414 0.37 -10.39 6.75
C ARG A 414 0.12 -8.90 6.88
N VAL A 415 1.12 -8.10 7.27
CA VAL A 415 1.02 -6.64 7.52
C VAL A 415 1.61 -5.82 6.35
N GLU A 416 1.73 -6.42 5.17
CA GLU A 416 2.50 -5.85 4.05
C GLU A 416 1.70 -4.85 3.20
N TRP A 417 0.42 -4.62 3.50
CA TRP A 417 -0.52 -3.87 2.66
C TRP A 417 -0.62 -2.37 2.96
N LEU A 418 0.10 -1.90 3.99
CA LEU A 418 0.14 -0.50 4.44
C LEU A 418 1.49 0.21 4.17
N LEU A 419 2.38 -0.42 3.41
CA LEU A 419 3.59 0.18 2.84
C LEU A 419 3.34 0.48 1.36
#